data_AF-A0A7K8R2N0-F1
#
_entry.id   AF-A0A7K8R2N0-F1
#
_cell.length_a   1.000
_cell.length_b   1.000
_cell.length_c   1.000
_cell.angle_alpha   90.00
_cell.angle_beta   90.00
_cell.angle_gamma   90.00
#
_symmetry.space_group_name_H-M   'P 1'
#
loop_
_entity.id
_entity.type
_entity.pdbx_description
1 polymer ?
#
loop_
_entity_poly.entity_id
_entity_poly.type
_entity_poly.pdbx_seq_one_letter_code
_entity_poly.pdbx_strand_id
1 'polypeptide(L)'
;MIQHFVTVNNNNLVFGDGTKLTVIERNYEIIPPAVAIFSPSKQEIQQKSKATLVCLASGFYPDHLTLVWMVNGVKRTEGVGTDEFSTRNESTYSLTSRLRIPAWEWFNPLNRFECIAKFFQNGKEESIHKFIYGDVGELCSHRRYVFVFSQTKVCLYFNCSFTGTKYKVCKISAT
;
A
#
# COMPACT_ATOMS: atom_id res chain seq x y z
N MET A 1 16.41 -15.40 -29.55
CA MET A 1 15.41 -15.51 -30.63
C MET A 1 14.05 -15.43 -29.98
N ILE A 2 13.34 -14.31 -30.10
CA ILE A 2 11.99 -14.15 -29.53
C ILE A 2 11.03 -14.76 -30.56
N GLN A 3 10.41 -15.90 -30.25
CA GLN A 3 9.32 -16.44 -31.06
C GLN A 3 8.04 -15.69 -30.69
N HIS A 4 7.48 -14.95 -31.64
CA HIS A 4 6.16 -14.37 -31.52
C HIS A 4 5.13 -15.44 -31.90
N PHE A 5 4.37 -15.93 -30.93
CA PHE A 5 3.23 -16.81 -31.17
C PHE A 5 2.01 -15.93 -31.50
N VAL A 6 1.54 -16.01 -32.75
CA VAL A 6 0.38 -15.26 -33.25
C VAL A 6 -0.75 -16.24 -33.50
N THR A 7 -1.91 -15.98 -32.89
CA THR A 7 -3.13 -16.75 -33.17
C THR A 7 -4.01 -15.93 -34.10
N VAL A 8 -4.43 -16.51 -35.23
CA VAL A 8 -5.33 -15.88 -36.19
C VAL A 8 -6.74 -16.40 -35.93
N ASN A 9 -7.68 -15.51 -35.63
CA ASN A 9 -9.11 -15.87 -35.61
C ASN A 9 -9.92 -14.75 -36.28
N ASN A 10 -10.65 -15.09 -37.35
CA ASN A 10 -11.50 -14.16 -38.12
C ASN A 10 -10.87 -12.78 -38.39
N ASN A 11 -9.76 -12.75 -39.14
CA ASN A 11 -9.05 -11.55 -39.62
C ASN A 11 -8.43 -10.64 -38.53
N ASN A 12 -8.51 -11.00 -37.26
CA ASN A 12 -7.83 -10.27 -36.19
C ASN A 12 -6.56 -11.02 -35.76
N LEU A 13 -5.44 -10.29 -35.75
CA LEU A 13 -4.16 -10.75 -35.21
C LEU A 13 -4.12 -10.39 -33.72
N VAL A 14 -4.07 -11.40 -32.85
CA VAL A 14 -3.97 -11.21 -31.40
C VAL A 14 -2.64 -11.78 -30.91
N PHE A 15 -1.87 -10.94 -30.23
CA PHE A 15 -0.70 -11.38 -29.46
C PHE A 15 -1.17 -11.80 -28.07
N GLY A 16 -0.63 -12.90 -27.55
CA GLY A 16 -0.81 -13.27 -26.15
C GLY A 16 0.01 -12.36 -25.21
N ASP A 17 -0.19 -12.54 -23.90
CA ASP A 17 0.46 -11.73 -22.85
C ASP A 17 2.00 -11.85 -22.82
N GLY A 18 2.55 -12.82 -23.56
CA GLY A 18 3.98 -13.12 -23.57
C GLY A 18 4.42 -13.97 -22.38
N THR A 19 5.64 -14.50 -22.44
CA THR A 19 6.22 -15.28 -21.34
C THR A 19 7.69 -14.91 -21.22
N LYS A 20 8.06 -14.43 -20.03
CA LYS A 20 9.46 -14.13 -19.72
C LYS A 20 10.11 -15.38 -19.15
N LEU A 21 11.09 -15.91 -19.86
CA LEU A 21 11.90 -17.05 -19.43
C LEU A 21 13.23 -16.55 -18.86
N THR A 22 13.51 -16.85 -17.60
CA THR A 22 14.84 -16.63 -17.00
C THR A 22 15.51 -17.98 -16.78
N VAL A 23 16.68 -18.16 -17.38
CA VAL A 23 17.50 -19.35 -17.20
C VAL A 23 18.43 -19.12 -16.01
N ILE A 24 18.25 -19.90 -14.95
CA ILE A 24 19.04 -19.81 -13.72
C ILE A 24 20.07 -20.94 -13.76
N GLU A 25 21.34 -20.63 -13.48
CA GLU A 25 22.39 -21.67 -13.37
C GLU A 25 22.18 -22.51 -12.11
N ARG A 26 22.67 -23.76 -12.12
CA ARG A 26 22.48 -24.74 -11.02
C ARG A 26 22.94 -24.25 -9.63
N ASN A 27 23.82 -23.25 -9.56
CA ASN A 27 24.39 -22.74 -8.32
C ASN A 27 23.74 -21.44 -7.83
N TYR A 28 22.73 -20.91 -8.54
CA TYR A 28 21.99 -19.72 -8.09
C TYR A 28 20.68 -20.14 -7.42
N GLU A 29 20.55 -19.75 -6.15
CA GLU A 29 19.35 -19.99 -5.36
C GLU A 29 18.28 -18.91 -5.63
N ILE A 30 17.02 -19.32 -5.60
CA ILE A 30 15.88 -18.39 -5.63
C ILE A 30 15.79 -17.73 -4.26
N ILE A 31 15.94 -16.41 -4.23
CA ILE A 31 15.92 -15.61 -3.01
C ILE A 31 14.55 -14.92 -2.90
N PRO A 32 13.75 -15.23 -1.85
CA PRO A 32 12.47 -14.57 -1.62
C PRO A 32 12.62 -13.07 -1.31
N PRO A 33 11.63 -12.23 -1.67
CA PRO A 33 11.68 -10.80 -1.37
C PRO A 33 11.48 -10.51 0.11
N ALA A 34 12.22 -9.54 0.62
CA ALA A 34 11.84 -8.82 1.84
C ALA A 34 10.80 -7.76 1.47
N VAL A 35 9.62 -7.82 2.09
CA VAL A 35 8.50 -6.91 1.80
C VAL A 35 8.27 -5.96 2.97
N ALA A 36 8.17 -4.67 2.66
CA ALA A 36 7.84 -3.62 3.62
C ALA A 36 6.78 -2.67 3.04
N ILE A 37 5.88 -2.19 3.91
CA ILE A 37 4.92 -1.14 3.57
C ILE A 37 5.23 0.10 4.39
N PHE A 38 5.33 1.23 3.71
CA PHE A 38 5.54 2.54 4.31
C PHE A 38 4.25 3.34 4.31
N SER A 39 3.97 3.95 5.46
CA SER A 39 2.85 4.89 5.63
C SER A 39 3.04 6.15 4.77
N PRO A 40 1.95 6.83 4.38
CA PRO A 40 2.02 8.11 3.69
C PRO A 40 2.80 9.17 4.46
N SER A 41 3.37 10.13 3.73
CA SER A 41 4.01 11.28 4.38
C SER A 41 2.97 12.24 4.96
N LYS A 42 3.19 12.76 6.18
CA LYS A 42 2.31 13.76 6.80
C LYS A 42 2.18 15.02 5.92
N GLN A 43 3.26 15.41 5.24
CA GLN A 43 3.31 16.59 4.37
C GLN A 43 2.40 16.45 3.15
N GLU A 44 2.40 15.28 2.48
CA GLU A 44 1.49 15.02 1.35
C GLU A 44 0.03 15.14 1.77
N ILE A 45 -0.32 14.55 2.91
CA ILE A 45 -1.68 14.58 3.43
C ILE A 45 -2.11 16.03 3.71
N GLN A 46 -1.28 16.81 4.40
CA GLN A 46 -1.57 18.19 4.76
C GLN A 46 -1.72 19.11 3.54
N GLN A 47 -0.87 18.94 2.53
CA GLN A 47 -0.83 19.84 1.37
C GLN A 47 -1.81 19.44 0.26
N LYS A 48 -2.00 18.14 0.04
CA LYS A 48 -2.72 17.61 -1.13
C LYS A 48 -3.99 16.86 -0.76
N SER A 49 -4.27 16.64 0.53
CA SER A 49 -5.40 15.81 1.00
C SER A 49 -5.43 14.41 0.34
N LYS A 50 -4.23 13.88 0.02
CA LYS A 50 -4.01 12.55 -0.55
C LYS A 50 -3.00 11.80 0.31
N ALA A 51 -3.11 10.49 0.29
CA ALA A 51 -2.23 9.58 1.00
C ALA A 51 -1.66 8.58 -0.01
N THR A 52 -0.34 8.54 -0.15
CA THR A 52 0.35 7.54 -0.96
C THR A 52 1.06 6.54 -0.08
N LEU A 53 0.59 5.28 -0.08
CA LEU A 53 1.28 4.17 0.55
C LEU A 53 2.32 3.61 -0.42
N VAL A 54 3.43 3.11 0.11
CA VAL A 54 4.52 2.53 -0.70
C VAL A 54 4.79 1.11 -0.22
N CYS A 55 4.75 0.15 -1.13
CA CYS A 55 5.20 -1.22 -0.91
C CYS A 55 6.54 -1.42 -1.62
N LEU A 56 7.55 -1.79 -0.86
CA LEU A 56 8.87 -2.13 -1.35
C LEU A 56 9.08 -3.63 -1.18
N ALA A 57 9.36 -4.32 -2.27
CA ALA A 57 9.96 -5.64 -2.24
C ALA A 57 11.43 -5.51 -2.63
N SER A 58 12.35 -6.01 -1.81
CA SER A 58 13.78 -5.89 -2.03
C SER A 58 14.52 -7.20 -1.78
N GLY A 59 15.72 -7.31 -2.35
CA GLY A 59 16.63 -8.43 -2.08
C GLY A 59 16.20 -9.75 -2.74
N PHE A 60 15.33 -9.72 -3.74
CA PHE A 60 14.86 -10.95 -4.40
C PHE A 60 15.66 -11.30 -5.64
N TYR A 61 15.68 -12.59 -5.97
CA TYR A 61 16.28 -13.12 -7.18
C TYR A 61 15.55 -14.40 -7.61
N PRO A 62 15.23 -14.63 -8.89
CA PRO A 62 15.43 -13.76 -10.05
C PRO A 62 14.46 -12.56 -10.05
N ASP A 63 14.45 -11.75 -11.11
CA ASP A 63 13.65 -10.51 -11.22
C ASP A 63 12.13 -10.70 -11.45
N HIS A 64 11.62 -11.91 -11.28
CA HIS A 64 10.19 -12.24 -11.48
C HIS A 64 9.40 -12.02 -10.20
N LEU A 65 8.78 -10.86 -10.09
CA LEU A 65 7.93 -10.51 -8.95
C LEU A 65 6.71 -9.72 -9.39
N THR A 66 5.54 -10.05 -8.82
CA THR A 66 4.32 -9.26 -8.99
C THR A 66 3.85 -8.71 -7.63
N LEU A 67 3.60 -7.40 -7.56
CA LEU A 67 3.01 -6.77 -6.39
C LEU A 67 1.52 -6.53 -6.59
N VAL A 68 0.70 -6.93 -5.62
CA VAL A 68 -0.75 -6.76 -5.63
C VAL A 68 -1.19 -6.04 -4.35
N TRP A 69 -2.06 -5.04 -4.49
CA TRP A 69 -2.67 -4.36 -3.37
C TRP A 69 -4.05 -4.94 -3.05
N MET A 70 -4.32 -5.10 -1.76
CA MET A 70 -5.61 -5.46 -1.20
C MET A 70 -6.01 -4.40 -0.17
N VAL A 71 -7.26 -3.93 -0.24
CA VAL A 71 -7.84 -3.02 0.76
C VAL A 71 -9.07 -3.72 1.33
N ASN A 72 -9.08 -3.95 2.66
CA ASN A 72 -10.15 -4.66 3.35
C ASN A 72 -10.49 -6.03 2.71
N GLY A 73 -9.47 -6.74 2.22
CA GLY A 73 -9.63 -8.05 1.57
C GLY A 73 -10.11 -8.00 0.12
N VAL A 74 -10.24 -6.81 -0.48
CA VAL A 74 -10.62 -6.64 -1.90
C VAL A 74 -9.43 -6.16 -2.71
N LYS A 75 -9.20 -6.77 -3.88
CA LYS A 75 -8.12 -6.37 -4.80
C LYS A 75 -8.32 -4.93 -5.26
N ARG A 76 -7.28 -4.11 -5.09
CA ARG A 76 -7.28 -2.71 -5.50
C ARG A 76 -6.39 -2.53 -6.73
N THR A 77 -6.93 -1.89 -7.75
CA THR A 77 -6.20 -1.48 -8.98
C THR A 77 -6.25 0.03 -9.18
N GLU A 78 -7.31 0.68 -8.72
CA GLU A 78 -7.45 2.14 -8.76
C GLU A 78 -6.41 2.83 -7.89
N GLY A 79 -5.67 3.77 -8.49
CA GLY A 79 -4.62 4.52 -7.80
C GLY A 79 -3.34 3.73 -7.57
N VAL A 80 -3.25 2.49 -8.09
CA VAL A 80 -2.04 1.67 -8.02
C VAL A 80 -1.11 2.02 -9.19
N GLY A 81 0.15 2.28 -8.87
CA GLY A 81 1.24 2.40 -9.82
C GLY A 81 2.43 1.55 -9.37
N THR A 82 2.73 0.50 -10.13
CA THR A 82 3.91 -0.36 -9.92
C THR A 82 4.99 0.03 -10.93
N ASP A 83 6.24 0.07 -10.48
CA ASP A 83 7.36 0.36 -11.38
C ASP A 83 7.43 -0.70 -12.49
N GLU A 84 7.68 -0.28 -13.73
CA GLU A 84 7.66 -1.17 -14.91
C GLU A 84 8.76 -2.24 -14.88
N PHE A 85 9.92 -1.87 -14.34
CA PHE A 85 11.09 -2.73 -14.24
C PHE A 85 11.60 -2.77 -12.80
N SER A 86 12.09 -3.95 -12.39
CA SER A 86 12.79 -4.09 -11.13
C SER A 86 14.17 -3.42 -11.19
N THR A 87 14.51 -2.66 -10.18
CA THR A 87 15.83 -2.06 -10.02
C THR A 87 16.82 -3.11 -9.55
N ARG A 88 17.93 -3.28 -10.28
CA ARG A 88 19.02 -4.17 -9.88
C ARG A 88 19.90 -3.51 -8.83
N ASN A 89 20.04 -4.15 -7.68
CA ASN A 89 20.93 -3.78 -6.59
C ASN A 89 21.98 -4.87 -6.43
N GLU A 90 23.17 -4.63 -7.00
CA GLU A 90 24.29 -5.58 -7.00
C GLU A 90 23.91 -6.93 -7.66
N SER A 91 23.61 -7.94 -6.84
CA SER A 91 23.19 -9.29 -7.24
C SER A 91 21.69 -9.55 -7.12
N THR A 92 20.94 -8.64 -6.49
CA THR A 92 19.50 -8.81 -6.21
C THR A 92 18.66 -7.74 -6.90
N TYR A 93 17.35 -7.90 -6.86
CA TYR A 93 16.39 -6.97 -7.43
C TYR A 93 15.50 -6.35 -6.35
N SER A 94 14.97 -5.17 -6.67
CA SER A 94 13.96 -4.49 -5.90
C SER A 94 12.84 -3.99 -6.81
N LEU A 95 11.61 -3.99 -6.32
CA LEU A 95 10.42 -3.53 -7.03
C LEU A 95 9.56 -2.71 -6.07
N THR A 96 9.08 -1.56 -6.53
CA THR A 96 8.24 -0.67 -5.73
C THR A 96 6.86 -0.56 -6.37
N SER A 97 5.82 -0.62 -5.53
CA SER A 97 4.45 -0.29 -5.91
C SER A 97 3.89 0.78 -4.99
N ARG A 98 3.12 1.71 -5.55
CA ARG A 98 2.52 2.83 -4.83
C ARG A 98 1.01 2.75 -4.94
N LEU A 99 0.32 2.94 -3.82
CA LEU A 99 -1.14 3.02 -3.78
C LEU A 99 -1.54 4.42 -3.32
N ARG A 100 -2.12 5.21 -4.22
CA ARG A 100 -2.58 6.56 -3.94
C ARG A 100 -4.08 6.59 -3.67
N ILE A 101 -4.45 7.01 -2.47
CA ILE A 101 -5.82 7.07 -1.98
C ILE A 101 -6.17 8.48 -1.45
N PRO A 102 -7.46 8.77 -1.26
CA PRO A 102 -7.88 9.95 -0.50
C PRO A 102 -7.42 9.88 0.96
N ALA A 103 -7.12 11.03 1.57
CA ALA A 103 -6.67 11.08 2.97
C ALA A 103 -7.70 10.51 3.97
N TRP A 104 -9.01 10.68 3.72
CA TRP A 104 -10.06 10.15 4.60
C TRP A 104 -10.08 8.61 4.66
N GLU A 105 -9.64 7.94 3.58
CA GLU A 105 -9.56 6.48 3.53
C GLU A 105 -8.36 5.97 4.35
N TRP A 106 -7.26 6.72 4.35
CA TRP A 106 -6.10 6.46 5.22
C TRP A 106 -6.42 6.68 6.70
N PHE A 107 -7.18 7.73 7.03
CA PHE A 107 -7.54 8.09 8.40
C PHE A 107 -8.69 7.26 9.00
N ASN A 108 -8.94 6.08 8.44
CA ASN A 108 -9.86 5.12 9.02
C ASN A 108 -9.05 3.94 9.58
N PRO A 109 -8.94 3.80 10.92
CA PRO A 109 -8.15 2.72 11.54
C PRO A 109 -8.74 1.32 11.29
N LEU A 110 -9.99 1.24 10.84
CA LEU A 110 -10.60 -0.03 10.45
C LEU A 110 -10.14 -0.50 9.06
N ASN A 111 -9.59 0.41 8.25
CA ASN A 111 -9.10 0.05 6.93
C ASN A 111 -7.77 -0.71 7.05
N ARG A 112 -7.72 -1.90 6.45
CA ARG A 112 -6.53 -2.74 6.34
C ARG A 112 -5.98 -2.64 4.92
N PHE A 113 -4.76 -2.15 4.80
CA PHE A 113 -4.01 -2.08 3.55
C PHE A 113 -2.99 -3.19 3.51
N GLU A 114 -3.03 -4.02 2.47
CA GLU A 114 -2.18 -5.19 2.33
C GLU A 114 -1.49 -5.20 0.97
N CYS A 115 -0.19 -5.46 0.99
CA CYS A 115 0.63 -5.68 -0.18
C CYS A 115 1.06 -7.14 -0.23
N ILE A 116 0.79 -7.78 -1.36
CA ILE A 116 1.09 -9.18 -1.63
C ILE A 116 2.18 -9.22 -2.70
N ALA A 117 3.31 -9.81 -2.36
CA ALA A 117 4.41 -10.05 -3.27
C ALA A 117 4.35 -11.50 -3.74
N LYS A 118 3.99 -11.71 -5.01
CA LYS A 118 3.90 -13.03 -5.66
C LYS A 118 5.19 -13.31 -6.43
N PHE A 119 5.82 -14.43 -6.13
CA PHE A 119 7.06 -14.89 -6.77
C PHE A 119 6.99 -16.39 -7.02
N PHE A 120 7.83 -16.89 -7.94
CA PHE A 120 7.95 -18.32 -8.19
C PHE A 120 9.12 -18.89 -7.40
N GLN A 121 8.86 -19.95 -6.65
CA GLN A 121 9.89 -20.71 -5.94
C GLN A 121 9.64 -22.21 -6.12
N ASN A 122 10.68 -22.96 -6.48
CA ASN A 122 10.63 -24.42 -6.64
C ASN A 122 9.48 -24.93 -7.53
N GLY A 123 9.15 -24.20 -8.60
CA GLY A 123 8.09 -24.56 -9.55
C GLY A 123 6.66 -24.24 -9.09
N LYS A 124 6.49 -23.50 -7.98
CA LYS A 124 5.20 -23.07 -7.47
C LYS A 124 5.15 -21.55 -7.27
N GLU A 125 3.95 -20.95 -7.46
CA GLU A 125 3.70 -19.56 -7.07
C GLU A 125 3.57 -19.50 -5.53
N GLU A 126 4.44 -18.72 -4.91
CA GLU A 126 4.44 -18.39 -3.49
C GLU A 126 4.11 -16.90 -3.30
N SER A 127 3.61 -16.55 -2.12
CA SER A 127 3.19 -15.18 -1.83
C SER A 127 3.56 -14.73 -0.43
N ILE A 128 4.20 -13.56 -0.33
CA ILE A 128 4.48 -12.89 0.95
C ILE A 128 3.49 -11.75 1.15
N HIS A 129 2.81 -11.79 2.30
CA HIS A 129 1.78 -10.83 2.67
C HIS A 129 2.32 -9.88 3.73
N LYS A 130 2.14 -8.58 3.49
CA LYS A 130 2.38 -7.54 4.50
C LYS A 130 1.16 -6.64 4.58
N PHE A 131 0.83 -6.19 5.77
CA PHE A 131 -0.29 -5.30 5.97
C PHE A 131 0.01 -4.24 7.01
N ILE A 132 -0.68 -3.11 6.88
CA ILE A 132 -0.76 -2.05 7.86
C ILE A 132 -2.21 -1.59 7.98
N TYR A 133 -2.55 -1.01 9.13
CA TYR A 133 -3.84 -0.39 9.35
C TYR A 133 -3.79 1.10 9.06
N GLY A 134 -4.93 1.68 8.73
CA GLY A 134 -5.09 3.12 8.66
C GLY A 134 -4.72 3.79 9.98
N ASP A 135 -4.31 5.05 9.89
CA ASP A 135 -4.02 5.85 11.07
C ASP A 135 -5.33 6.42 11.63
N VAL A 136 -5.41 6.66 12.93
CA VAL A 136 -6.53 7.41 13.53
C VAL A 136 -6.46 8.88 13.13
N GLY A 137 -5.30 9.29 12.60
CA GLY A 137 -4.93 10.67 12.43
C GLY A 137 -4.62 11.26 13.79
N GLU A 138 -3.65 12.15 13.83
CA GLU A 138 -3.39 12.99 14.99
C GLU A 138 -4.52 14.02 15.10
N LEU A 139 -5.70 13.59 15.56
CA LEU A 139 -6.80 14.45 16.03
C LEU A 139 -6.39 15.14 17.35
N CYS A 140 -5.23 15.79 17.38
CA CYS A 140 -4.76 16.58 18.53
C CYS A 140 -3.78 17.70 18.15
N SER A 141 -4.00 18.45 17.05
CA SER A 141 -3.40 19.78 16.94
C SER A 141 -4.37 20.83 16.40
N HIS A 142 -4.80 21.68 17.33
CA HIS A 142 -5.39 23.01 17.18
C HIS A 142 -6.77 23.18 16.50
N ARG A 143 -7.78 23.28 17.37
CA ARG A 143 -9.14 23.85 17.22
C ARG A 143 -10.17 23.03 16.43
N ARG A 144 -11.15 22.53 17.20
CA ARG A 144 -12.42 21.87 16.85
C ARG A 144 -12.31 20.36 16.64
N TYR A 145 -12.68 19.61 17.68
CA TYR A 145 -12.90 18.16 17.61
C TYR A 145 -14.40 17.89 17.54
N VAL A 146 -14.82 17.11 16.55
CA VAL A 146 -16.10 16.40 16.54
C VAL A 146 -15.75 14.92 16.61
N PHE A 147 -16.12 14.26 17.70
CA PHE A 147 -15.99 12.80 17.81
C PHE A 147 -17.35 12.17 17.49
N VAL A 148 -17.39 11.31 16.47
CA VAL A 148 -18.56 10.49 16.16
C VAL A 148 -18.34 9.11 16.77
N PHE A 149 -18.95 8.85 17.92
CA PHE A 149 -19.11 7.49 18.45
C PHE A 149 -20.50 6.97 18.01
N SER A 150 -20.56 5.83 17.31
CA SER A 150 -21.81 5.09 17.13
C SER A 150 -22.28 4.55 18.50
N GLN A 151 -23.53 4.54 18.95
CA GLN A 151 -24.83 4.64 18.27
C GLN A 151 -25.85 5.57 18.98
N THR A 152 -25.43 6.44 19.90
CA THR A 152 -26.31 7.47 20.48
C THR A 152 -25.69 8.83 20.24
N LYS A 153 -26.27 9.58 19.30
CA LYS A 153 -25.79 10.89 18.86
C LYS A 153 -25.83 11.88 20.03
N VAL A 154 -24.71 12.07 20.71
CA VAL A 154 -24.52 13.18 21.65
C VAL A 154 -23.30 13.97 21.20
N CYS A 155 -23.52 15.19 20.74
CA CYS A 155 -22.46 16.14 20.43
C CYS A 155 -21.97 16.77 21.74
N LEU A 156 -20.86 16.28 22.29
CA LEU A 156 -20.23 16.93 23.46
C LEU A 156 -19.28 18.02 22.99
N TYR A 157 -19.55 19.26 23.40
CA TYR A 157 -18.67 20.40 23.15
C TYR A 157 -17.70 20.54 24.33
N PHE A 158 -16.40 20.47 24.05
CA PHE A 158 -15.36 20.76 25.03
C PHE A 158 -14.75 22.12 24.76
N ASN A 159 -15.11 23.12 25.58
CA ASN A 159 -14.44 24.42 25.59
C ASN A 159 -13.17 24.32 26.43
N CYS A 160 -12.02 24.22 25.78
CA CYS A 160 -10.72 24.21 26.45
C CYS A 160 -10.15 25.64 26.42
N SER A 161 -10.19 26.35 27.54
CA SER A 161 -9.51 27.64 27.71
C SER A 161 -8.08 27.42 28.21
N PHE A 162 -7.09 27.93 27.47
CA PHE A 162 -5.70 27.98 27.94
C PHE A 162 -5.56 29.13 28.94
N THR A 163 -5.54 28.82 30.22
CA THR A 163 -4.89 29.67 31.22
C THR A 163 -3.49 29.10 31.46
N GLY A 164 -2.48 29.97 31.43
CA GLY A 164 -1.07 29.57 31.56
C GLY A 164 -0.82 28.62 32.73
N THR A 165 0.19 27.76 32.52
CA THR A 165 0.76 26.72 33.39
C THR A 165 -0.01 25.39 33.58
N LYS A 166 0.31 24.46 32.65
CA LYS A 166 0.49 22.99 32.80
C LYS A 166 -0.65 22.06 33.25
N TYR A 167 -1.90 22.51 33.42
CA TYR A 167 -3.02 21.57 33.57
C TYR A 167 -4.18 21.86 32.61
N LYS A 168 -4.71 20.80 31.98
CA LYS A 168 -5.81 20.85 31.02
C LYS A 168 -7.12 20.61 31.79
N VAL A 169 -7.90 21.66 32.01
CA VAL A 169 -9.23 21.55 32.61
C VAL A 169 -10.25 21.39 31.48
N CYS A 170 -10.82 20.21 31.34
CA CYS A 170 -11.93 19.95 30.40
C CYS A 170 -13.25 20.16 31.14
N LYS A 171 -14.01 21.20 30.79
CA LYS A 171 -15.43 21.30 31.16
C LYS A 171 -16.26 20.54 30.13
N ILE A 172 -17.06 19.60 30.61
CA ILE A 172 -18.10 18.96 29.81
C ILE A 172 -19.31 19.88 29.85
N SER A 173 -19.81 20.29 28.69
CA SER A 173 -21.13 20.92 28.57
C SER A 173 -21.97 20.05 27.65
N ALA A 174 -23.05 19.52 28.22
CA ALA A 174 -24.12 18.88 27.47
C ALA A 174 -25.16 19.96 27.14
N THR A 175 -25.60 20.01 25.89
CA THR A 175 -26.86 20.63 25.47
C THR A 175 -27.85 19.52 25.18
#